data_AF-A0A373WSQ0-F1
#
_entry.id   AF-A0A373WSQ0-F1
#
_cell.length_a   1.000
_cell.length_b   1.000
_cell.length_c   1.000
_cell.angle_alpha   90.00
_cell.angle_beta   90.00
_cell.angle_gamma   90.00
#
_symmetry.space_group_name_H-M   'P 1'
#
loop_
_entity.id
_entity.type
_entity.pdbx_description
1 polymer ?
#
loop_
_entity_poly.entity_id
_entity_poly.type
_entity_poly.pdbx_seq_one_letter_code
_entity_poly.pdbx_strand_id
1 'polypeptide(L)'
;MSYCGEWFWLLSYAVKNGLFHPNCRHTMTQYIHGRTQIPEPIPAKKIKEQRELEQKQRAMERKVRKLKRFAAGTCDPDTAKEYRRKLRQAQQELKVFVEEHNEVLHRDYDREKYYGGGVDKNEKYGIIKTKEVKPLEQAKKRDHKIYITDVAIEGVDKVKPSDFTDEQAINMQIKHKELLKLAKDKNESNEVLFIDDLNFKSEVQILGEEFVVSPAKNPFAVSVVKNAERQSLIYLHNHPSTNNFSVADIDTFICEGSIKAMSVVTNQGEVYVLNKKAGYEYNKARQLMSETFYSFEEDEIDNNEFVKRFIKKCNEGGIEYVKSK
;
A
#
# COMPACT_ATOMS: atom_id res chain seq x y z
N MET A 1 32.68 1.97 -30.50
CA MET A 1 32.21 2.94 -31.53
C MET A 1 33.43 3.76 -31.93
N SER A 2 33.66 3.98 -33.23
CA SER A 2 34.78 4.81 -33.67
C SER A 2 34.32 6.27 -33.77
N TYR A 3 35.01 7.16 -33.07
CA TYR A 3 34.79 8.62 -33.15
C TYR A 3 36.16 9.29 -33.24
N CYS A 4 36.37 10.17 -34.22
CA CYS A 4 37.67 10.80 -34.48
C CYS A 4 38.87 9.82 -34.60
N GLY A 5 38.65 8.60 -35.08
CA GLY A 5 39.72 7.59 -35.27
C GLY A 5 40.08 6.79 -34.03
N GLU A 6 39.49 7.08 -32.86
CA GLU A 6 39.70 6.34 -31.63
C GLU A 6 38.50 5.45 -31.27
N TRP A 7 38.79 4.38 -30.53
CA TRP A 7 37.79 3.41 -30.08
C TRP A 7 37.31 3.74 -28.67
N PHE A 8 36.01 4.05 -28.56
CA PHE A 8 35.36 4.25 -27.28
C PHE A 8 34.44 3.08 -26.93
N TRP A 9 34.41 2.73 -25.64
CA TRP A 9 33.47 1.79 -25.07
C TRP A 9 32.03 2.29 -25.24
N LEU A 10 31.10 1.37 -25.50
CA LEU A 10 29.69 1.71 -25.60
C LEU A 10 29.12 2.06 -24.22
N LEU A 11 28.16 3.00 -24.18
CA LEU A 11 27.45 3.37 -22.96
C LEU A 11 26.82 2.15 -22.26
N SER A 12 26.33 1.18 -23.04
CA SER A 12 25.76 -0.07 -22.52
C SER A 12 26.74 -0.88 -21.68
N TYR A 13 28.03 -0.83 -21.98
CA TYR A 13 29.07 -1.48 -21.18
C TYR A 13 29.20 -0.80 -19.81
N ALA A 14 29.20 0.54 -19.76
CA ALA A 14 29.26 1.28 -18.51
C ALA A 14 28.00 1.08 -17.65
N VAL A 15 26.81 1.07 -18.27
CA VAL A 15 25.54 0.80 -17.58
C VAL A 15 25.52 -0.61 -16.98
N LYS A 16 26.00 -1.63 -17.73
CA LYS A 16 26.15 -2.99 -17.21
C LYS A 16 27.06 -3.07 -15.98
N ASN A 17 28.05 -2.19 -15.91
CA ASN A 17 28.98 -2.07 -14.77
C ASN A 17 28.50 -1.11 -13.67
N GLY A 18 27.24 -0.66 -13.70
CA GLY A 18 26.60 0.08 -12.61
C GLY A 18 26.44 1.58 -12.83
N LEU A 19 26.81 2.13 -14.00
CA LEU A 19 26.47 3.52 -14.34
C LEU A 19 24.93 3.67 -14.38
N PHE A 20 24.40 4.73 -13.75
CA PHE A 20 22.95 4.99 -13.57
C PHE A 20 22.19 4.03 -12.65
N HIS A 21 22.82 3.49 -11.61
CA HIS A 21 22.08 2.82 -10.53
C HIS A 21 21.10 3.77 -9.78
N PRO A 22 20.09 3.30 -9.05
CA PRO A 22 19.08 4.18 -8.43
C PRO A 22 19.62 5.26 -7.49
N ASN A 23 20.71 4.98 -6.77
CA ASN A 23 21.39 5.96 -5.89
C ASN A 23 22.53 6.74 -6.57
N CYS A 24 22.67 6.64 -7.89
CA CYS A 24 23.78 7.19 -8.66
C CYS A 24 23.56 8.70 -8.83
N ARG A 25 24.52 9.53 -8.41
CA ARG A 25 24.45 11.01 -8.50
C ARG A 25 25.19 11.56 -9.73
N HIS A 26 25.36 10.75 -10.77
CA HIS A 26 26.18 11.12 -11.91
C HIS A 26 25.47 12.15 -12.78
N THR A 27 26.22 13.12 -13.26
CA THR A 27 25.77 14.06 -14.29
C THR A 27 26.38 13.62 -15.62
N MET A 28 25.56 13.55 -16.67
CA MET A 28 26.07 13.29 -18.02
C MET A 28 26.59 14.58 -18.63
N THR A 29 27.85 14.58 -19.04
CA THR A 29 28.46 15.68 -19.78
C THR A 29 28.97 15.16 -21.12
N GLN A 30 28.86 15.97 -22.16
CA GLN A 30 29.39 15.63 -23.48
C GLN A 30 30.92 15.55 -23.44
N TYR A 31 31.48 14.44 -23.92
CA TYR A 31 32.92 14.29 -24.11
C TYR A 31 33.32 14.86 -25.47
N ILE A 32 34.30 15.77 -25.48
CA ILE A 32 34.88 16.38 -26.67
C ILE A 32 36.34 15.93 -26.74
N HIS A 33 36.66 15.08 -27.70
CA HIS A 33 38.00 14.54 -27.89
C HIS A 33 39.03 15.68 -28.06
N GLY A 34 40.16 15.59 -27.34
CA GLY A 34 41.22 16.61 -27.35
C GLY A 34 40.95 17.88 -26.53
N ARG A 35 39.72 18.09 -26.01
CA ARG A 35 39.36 19.25 -25.17
C ARG A 35 38.89 18.86 -23.77
N THR A 36 38.13 17.78 -23.63
CA THR A 36 37.62 17.32 -22.34
C THR A 36 38.72 16.59 -21.58
N GLN A 37 39.14 17.15 -20.45
CA GLN A 37 40.05 16.48 -19.52
C GLN A 37 39.23 15.59 -18.58
N ILE A 38 39.59 14.31 -18.52
CA ILE A 38 38.96 13.36 -17.60
C ILE A 38 39.60 13.57 -16.23
N PRO A 39 38.83 13.85 -15.17
CA PRO A 39 39.39 14.01 -13.84
C PRO A 39 39.98 12.69 -13.34
N GLU A 40 41.02 12.78 -12.51
CA GLU A 40 41.60 11.59 -11.89
C GLU A 40 40.58 10.89 -10.99
N PRO A 41 40.56 9.54 -10.98
CA PRO A 41 39.69 8.80 -10.08
C PRO A 41 39.98 9.13 -8.61
N ILE A 42 38.92 9.39 -7.83
CA ILE A 42 39.07 9.58 -6.39
C ILE A 42 39.60 8.28 -5.77
N PRO A 43 40.63 8.34 -4.90
CA PRO A 43 41.16 7.15 -4.23
C PRO A 43 40.07 6.38 -3.46
N ALA A 44 40.05 5.06 -3.61
CA ALA A 44 39.02 4.20 -3.01
C ALA A 44 38.87 4.37 -1.48
N LYS A 45 39.98 4.67 -0.78
CA LYS A 45 39.98 4.94 0.66
C LYS A 45 39.15 6.18 1.02
N LYS A 46 39.33 7.28 0.27
CA LYS A 46 38.56 8.52 0.47
C LYS A 46 37.07 8.31 0.21
N ILE A 47 36.73 7.56 -0.85
CA ILE A 47 35.33 7.21 -1.16
C ILE A 47 34.68 6.47 0.01
N LYS A 48 35.40 5.52 0.63
CA LYS A 48 34.91 4.75 1.77
C LYS A 48 34.67 5.64 2.99
N GLU A 49 35.63 6.51 3.32
CA GLU A 49 35.53 7.45 4.44
C GLU A 49 34.34 8.42 4.28
N GLN A 50 34.18 9.01 3.08
CA GLN A 50 33.03 9.86 2.77
C GLN A 50 31.70 9.11 2.93
N ARG A 51 31.63 7.87 2.44
CA ARG A 51 30.43 7.02 2.56
C ARG A 51 30.07 6.70 4.01
N GLU A 52 31.06 6.47 4.87
CA GLU A 52 30.83 6.24 6.30
C GLU A 52 30.28 7.48 7.01
N LEU A 53 30.79 8.67 6.66
CA LEU A 53 30.28 9.95 7.16
C LEU A 53 28.84 10.21 6.70
N GLU A 54 28.55 9.97 5.41
CA GLU A 54 27.19 10.06 4.88
C GLU A 54 26.23 9.11 5.61
N GLN A 55 26.64 7.86 5.85
CA GLN A 55 25.81 6.89 6.56
C GLN A 55 25.52 7.33 8.00
N LYS A 56 26.50 7.91 8.69
CA LYS A 56 26.31 8.53 10.02
C LYS A 56 25.30 9.68 9.94
N GLN A 57 25.44 10.59 8.98
CA GLN A 57 24.48 11.67 8.75
C GLN A 57 23.06 11.12 8.52
N ARG A 58 22.91 10.08 7.68
CA ARG A 58 21.61 9.43 7.42
C ARG A 58 20.98 8.83 8.67
N ALA A 59 21.78 8.26 9.56
CA ALA A 59 21.29 7.72 10.83
C ALA A 59 20.74 8.83 11.74
N MET A 60 21.44 9.97 11.82
CA MET A 60 20.99 11.14 12.56
C MET A 60 19.73 11.77 11.95
N GLU A 61 19.65 11.91 10.63
CA GLU A 61 18.44 12.37 9.92
C GLU A 61 17.22 11.45 10.20
N ARG A 62 17.42 10.12 10.26
CA ARG A 62 16.37 9.17 10.66
C ARG A 62 15.90 9.40 12.10
N LYS A 63 16.83 9.63 13.04
CA LYS A 63 16.53 9.96 14.44
C LYS A 63 15.68 11.23 14.54
N VAL A 64 16.05 12.28 13.80
CA VAL A 64 15.29 13.54 13.73
C VAL A 64 13.87 13.31 13.19
N ARG A 65 13.72 12.58 12.07
CA ARG A 65 12.39 12.26 11.51
C ARG A 65 11.52 11.45 12.47
N LYS A 66 12.10 10.47 13.18
CA LYS A 66 11.39 9.67 14.18
C LYS A 66 10.86 10.55 15.33
N LEU A 67 11.68 11.46 15.84
CA LEU A 67 11.29 12.37 16.92
C LEU A 67 10.22 13.39 16.47
N LYS A 68 10.30 13.89 15.22
CA LYS A 68 9.24 14.73 14.64
C LYS A 68 7.91 13.98 14.55
N ARG A 69 7.94 12.71 14.12
CA ARG A 69 6.75 11.85 14.07
C ARG A 69 6.11 11.67 15.45
N PHE A 70 6.89 11.34 16.48
CA PHE A 70 6.35 11.19 17.83
C PHE A 70 5.84 12.51 18.41
N ALA A 71 6.57 13.60 18.25
CA ALA A 71 6.13 14.91 18.72
C ALA A 71 4.81 15.38 18.07
N ALA A 72 4.51 14.92 16.85
CA ALA A 72 3.27 15.21 16.14
C ALA A 72 2.14 14.22 16.46
N GLY A 73 2.45 12.92 16.63
CA GLY A 73 1.45 11.87 16.82
C GLY A 73 1.06 11.57 18.27
N THR A 74 1.78 12.09 19.27
CA THR A 74 1.46 11.87 20.68
C THR A 74 0.36 12.85 21.16
N CYS A 75 -0.74 12.30 21.70
CA CYS A 75 -1.88 13.07 22.21
C CYS A 75 -1.63 13.71 23.60
N ASP A 76 -0.79 13.08 24.43
CA ASP A 76 -0.46 13.59 25.76
C ASP A 76 0.52 14.79 25.67
N PRO A 77 0.15 15.98 26.20
CA PRO A 77 0.95 17.19 26.05
C PRO A 77 2.33 17.14 26.70
N ASP A 78 2.48 16.44 27.83
CA ASP A 78 3.74 16.40 28.58
C ASP A 78 4.77 15.52 27.88
N THR A 79 4.39 14.32 27.44
CA THR A 79 5.25 13.46 26.62
C THR A 79 5.56 14.07 25.26
N ALA A 80 4.62 14.77 24.61
CA ALA A 80 4.88 15.52 23.38
C ALA A 80 5.94 16.63 23.59
N LYS A 81 5.92 17.32 24.74
CA LYS A 81 6.94 18.32 25.11
C LYS A 81 8.32 17.68 25.28
N GLU A 82 8.40 16.50 25.86
CA GLU A 82 9.65 15.75 25.95
C GLU A 82 10.22 15.37 24.58
N TYR A 83 9.39 14.89 23.66
CA TYR A 83 9.81 14.58 22.29
C TYR A 83 10.31 15.82 21.55
N ARG A 84 9.68 16.98 21.73
CA ARG A 84 10.17 18.26 21.17
C ARG A 84 11.53 18.66 21.76
N ARG A 85 11.78 18.39 23.04
CA ARG A 85 13.10 18.63 23.66
C ARG A 85 14.17 17.71 23.04
N LYS A 86 13.88 16.40 22.95
CA LYS A 86 14.77 15.41 22.33
C LYS A 86 15.02 15.73 20.85
N LEU A 87 14.01 16.22 20.14
CA LEU A 87 14.11 16.66 18.75
C LEU A 87 15.13 17.78 18.58
N ARG A 88 15.04 18.84 19.41
CA ARG A 88 15.99 19.96 19.37
C ARG A 88 17.42 19.49 19.63
N GLN A 89 17.62 18.59 20.59
CA GLN A 89 18.93 18.00 20.87
C GLN A 89 19.46 17.23 19.64
N ALA A 90 18.66 16.35 19.05
CA ALA A 90 19.06 15.59 17.86
C ALA A 90 19.33 16.49 16.63
N GLN A 91 18.59 17.59 16.48
CA GLN A 91 18.85 18.57 15.42
C GLN A 91 20.13 19.37 15.65
N GLN A 92 20.49 19.61 16.91
CA GLN A 92 21.75 20.27 17.26
C GLN A 92 22.93 19.31 17.05
N GLU A 93 22.81 18.06 17.49
CA GLU A 93 23.80 16.99 17.22
C GLU A 93 24.09 16.88 15.72
N LEU A 94 23.05 16.80 14.90
CA LEU A 94 23.19 16.76 13.44
C LEU A 94 23.84 18.04 12.87
N LYS A 95 23.51 19.21 13.43
CA LYS A 95 24.11 20.47 13.00
C LYS A 95 25.63 20.45 13.23
N VAL A 96 26.04 20.15 14.47
CA VAL A 96 27.45 20.11 14.87
C VAL A 96 28.21 19.10 14.02
N PHE A 97 27.66 17.89 13.84
CA PHE A 97 28.32 16.86 13.03
C PHE A 97 28.54 17.28 11.57
N VAL A 98 27.55 17.96 10.96
CA VAL A 98 27.69 18.45 9.59
C VAL A 98 28.67 19.63 9.52
N GLU A 99 28.68 20.52 10.52
CA GLU A 99 29.66 21.62 10.59
C GLU A 99 31.10 21.11 10.75
N GLU A 100 31.31 20.07 11.56
CA GLU A 100 32.62 19.40 11.73
C GLU A 100 33.13 18.73 10.44
N HIS A 101 32.24 18.37 9.52
CA HIS A 101 32.57 17.65 8.27
C HIS A 101 32.06 18.38 7.03
N ASN A 102 32.02 19.73 7.07
CA ASN A 102 31.39 20.58 6.04
C ASN A 102 32.02 20.46 4.64
N GLU A 103 33.25 19.96 4.54
CA GLU A 103 33.96 19.70 3.29
C GLU A 103 33.29 18.59 2.46
N VAL A 104 32.56 17.68 3.13
CA VAL A 104 31.94 16.50 2.51
C VAL A 104 30.43 16.47 2.72
N LEU A 105 29.97 16.88 3.91
CA LEU A 105 28.58 16.76 4.31
C LEU A 105 27.83 18.08 4.15
N HIS A 106 26.58 17.97 3.69
CA HIS A 106 25.66 19.09 3.59
C HIS A 106 24.32 18.71 4.22
N ARG A 107 23.80 19.62 5.06
CA ARG A 107 22.53 19.42 5.73
C ARG A 107 21.39 19.81 4.80
N ASP A 108 20.52 18.85 4.54
CA ASP A 108 19.34 19.03 3.69
C ASP A 108 18.09 18.98 4.58
N TYR A 109 17.52 20.16 4.84
CA TYR A 109 16.35 20.31 5.71
C TYR A 109 15.11 19.60 5.16
N ASP A 110 15.01 19.40 3.84
CA ASP A 110 13.88 18.71 3.23
C ASP A 110 13.85 17.23 3.63
N ARG A 111 15.02 16.63 3.85
CA ARG A 111 15.14 15.23 4.31
C ARG A 111 14.74 15.05 5.77
N GLU A 112 14.68 16.11 6.54
CA GLU A 112 14.18 16.10 7.91
C GLU A 112 12.67 16.39 7.98
N LYS A 113 12.01 16.70 6.86
CA LYS A 113 10.57 17.00 6.88
C LYS A 113 9.77 15.78 7.31
N TYR A 114 8.75 16.07 8.10
CA TYR A 114 7.68 15.13 8.42
C TYR A 114 6.46 15.56 7.59
N TYR A 115 5.98 14.67 6.73
CA TYR A 115 4.82 14.90 5.86
C TYR A 115 3.51 14.45 6.53
N GLY A 116 3.26 14.89 7.76
CA GLY A 116 1.97 14.68 8.41
C GLY A 116 1.28 15.97 8.86
N GLY A 117 1.63 17.09 8.21
CA GLY A 117 0.68 18.19 8.10
C GLY A 117 -0.34 17.82 7.02
N GLY A 118 -1.62 17.92 7.33
CA GLY A 118 -2.72 17.42 6.52
C GLY A 118 -2.61 17.69 5.02
N VAL A 119 -3.12 16.73 4.25
CA VAL A 119 -3.56 16.89 2.87
C VAL A 119 -4.73 17.89 2.87
N ASP A 120 -4.41 19.17 3.04
CA ASP A 120 -5.28 20.32 2.76
C ASP A 120 -4.58 21.60 3.22
N LYS A 121 -3.75 22.14 2.32
CA LYS A 121 -3.56 23.60 2.26
C LYS A 121 -3.63 24.00 0.81
N ASN A 122 -4.84 24.40 0.46
CA ASN A 122 -5.23 25.07 -0.77
C ASN A 122 -4.48 26.42 -0.84
N GLU A 123 -3.20 26.41 -1.23
CA GLU A 123 -2.49 27.65 -1.57
C GLU A 123 -2.77 28.00 -3.03
N LYS A 124 -3.62 29.01 -3.13
CA LYS A 124 -4.25 29.54 -4.32
C LYS A 124 -3.27 30.44 -5.10
N TYR A 125 -2.39 29.86 -5.91
CA TYR A 125 -1.66 30.52 -7.01
C TYR A 125 -1.30 29.43 -8.03
N GLY A 126 -1.50 29.46 -9.34
CA GLY A 126 -1.97 30.41 -10.33
C GLY A 126 -1.51 29.87 -11.69
N ILE A 127 -2.44 29.66 -12.63
CA ILE A 127 -2.21 29.71 -14.09
C ILE A 127 -1.38 28.56 -14.75
N ILE A 128 -1.47 27.28 -14.36
CA ILE A 128 -1.18 26.17 -15.31
C ILE A 128 -2.11 24.99 -15.01
N LYS A 129 -3.04 24.66 -15.92
CA LYS A 129 -3.75 23.36 -15.92
C LYS A 129 -2.81 22.29 -16.46
N THR A 130 -1.85 21.83 -15.66
CA THR A 130 -1.11 20.61 -15.97
C THR A 130 -1.97 19.42 -15.58
N LYS A 131 -2.45 18.69 -16.60
CA LYS A 131 -2.89 17.30 -16.42
C LYS A 131 -1.85 16.58 -15.57
N GLU A 132 -2.31 15.90 -14.53
CA GLU A 132 -1.51 15.10 -13.62
C GLU A 132 -0.49 14.24 -14.37
N VAL A 133 0.77 14.67 -14.37
CA VAL A 133 1.87 13.75 -14.64
C VAL A 133 2.29 13.26 -13.25
N LYS A 134 1.75 12.10 -12.86
CA LYS A 134 2.24 11.37 -11.69
C LYS A 134 3.76 11.21 -11.85
N PRO A 135 4.57 11.52 -10.82
CA PRO A 135 5.98 11.16 -10.85
C PRO A 135 6.07 9.66 -11.10
N LEU A 136 6.96 9.24 -12.00
CA LEU A 136 7.26 7.85 -12.27
C LEU A 136 7.78 7.18 -10.99
N GLU A 137 6.85 6.72 -10.14
CA GLU A 137 7.13 5.76 -9.10
C GLU A 137 7.60 4.48 -9.79
N GLN A 138 8.80 4.04 -9.42
CA GLN A 138 9.38 2.80 -9.90
C GLN A 138 8.36 1.67 -9.79
N ALA A 139 8.14 1.00 -10.91
CA ALA A 139 7.29 -0.17 -11.05
C ALA A 139 7.58 -1.20 -9.95
N LYS A 140 6.72 -1.25 -8.91
CA LYS A 140 6.51 -2.40 -8.00
C LYS A 140 5.44 -2.23 -6.90
N LYS A 141 4.68 -1.13 -6.82
CA LYS A 141 3.50 -1.06 -5.94
C LYS A 141 2.22 -1.26 -6.73
N ARG A 142 1.55 -2.39 -6.49
CA ARG A 142 0.22 -2.72 -7.05
C ARG A 142 -0.93 -2.07 -6.25
N ASP A 143 -0.62 -1.05 -5.44
CA ASP A 143 -1.54 -0.43 -4.48
C ASP A 143 -2.08 0.93 -4.97
N HIS A 144 -2.07 1.18 -6.28
CA HIS A 144 -2.68 2.38 -6.83
C HIS A 144 -4.11 2.08 -7.28
N LYS A 145 -5.02 3.04 -7.07
CA LYS A 145 -6.38 2.98 -7.57
C LYS A 145 -6.42 2.84 -9.09
N ILE A 146 -7.18 1.85 -9.52
CA ILE A 146 -7.56 1.54 -10.90
C ILE A 146 -9.00 2.00 -11.06
N TYR A 147 -9.29 2.84 -12.04
CA TYR A 147 -10.66 3.27 -12.30
C TYR A 147 -11.46 2.15 -12.95
N ILE A 148 -12.72 2.01 -12.55
CA ILE A 148 -13.64 1.00 -13.09
C ILE A 148 -14.04 1.39 -14.51
N THR A 149 -13.98 0.43 -15.43
CA THR A 149 -14.42 0.59 -16.82
C THR A 149 -15.68 -0.24 -17.09
N ASP A 150 -16.45 0.11 -18.12
CA ASP A 150 -17.62 -0.70 -18.52
C ASP A 150 -17.22 -2.12 -18.92
N VAL A 151 -16.05 -2.28 -19.54
CA VAL A 151 -15.48 -3.59 -19.89
C VAL A 151 -15.22 -4.44 -18.64
N ALA A 152 -14.71 -3.83 -17.57
CA ALA A 152 -14.50 -4.53 -16.30
C ALA A 152 -15.82 -4.96 -15.65
N ILE A 153 -16.87 -4.13 -15.74
CA ILE A 153 -18.22 -4.46 -15.22
C ILE A 153 -18.84 -5.60 -16.03
N GLU A 154 -18.74 -5.57 -17.36
CA GLU A 154 -19.29 -6.64 -18.21
C GLU A 154 -18.54 -7.96 -18.01
N GLY A 155 -17.22 -7.87 -17.87
CA GLY A 155 -16.28 -8.98 -17.72
C GLY A 155 -16.15 -9.56 -16.31
N VAL A 156 -16.97 -9.14 -15.34
CA VAL A 156 -16.95 -9.73 -13.98
C VAL A 156 -17.16 -11.24 -14.05
N ASP A 157 -16.22 -12.00 -13.51
CA ASP A 157 -16.25 -13.45 -13.52
C ASP A 157 -17.31 -14.04 -12.58
N LYS A 158 -17.87 -15.18 -12.98
CA LYS A 158 -18.73 -15.98 -12.09
C LYS A 158 -17.86 -16.90 -11.24
N VAL A 159 -17.95 -16.74 -9.91
CA VAL A 159 -17.29 -17.59 -8.93
C VAL A 159 -18.35 -18.31 -8.09
N LYS A 160 -18.18 -19.62 -7.89
CA LYS A 160 -19.12 -20.46 -7.14
C LYS A 160 -18.40 -21.15 -5.97
N PRO A 161 -18.65 -20.72 -4.72
CA PRO A 161 -18.26 -21.47 -3.53
C PRO A 161 -18.93 -22.85 -3.47
N SER A 162 -18.31 -23.83 -2.78
CA SER A 162 -18.79 -25.22 -2.73
C SER A 162 -20.22 -25.35 -2.23
N ASP A 163 -20.59 -24.49 -1.28
CA ASP A 163 -21.85 -24.56 -0.55
C ASP A 163 -22.94 -23.66 -1.18
N PHE A 164 -22.67 -23.04 -2.33
CA PHE A 164 -23.58 -22.13 -3.02
C PHE A 164 -24.27 -22.83 -4.18
N THR A 165 -25.53 -22.51 -4.42
CA THR A 165 -26.25 -22.95 -5.62
C THR A 165 -25.77 -22.19 -6.86
N ASP A 166 -26.08 -22.71 -8.06
CA ASP A 166 -25.76 -21.98 -9.29
C ASP A 166 -26.52 -20.64 -9.39
N GLU A 167 -27.74 -20.59 -8.88
CA GLU A 167 -28.54 -19.36 -8.79
C GLU A 167 -27.88 -18.33 -7.87
N GLN A 168 -27.42 -18.75 -6.68
CA GLN A 168 -26.69 -17.86 -5.77
C GLN A 168 -25.39 -17.34 -6.41
N ALA A 169 -24.66 -18.18 -7.14
CA ALA A 169 -23.45 -17.74 -7.84
C ALA A 169 -23.75 -16.73 -8.96
N ILE A 170 -24.86 -16.89 -9.68
CA ILE A 170 -25.33 -15.93 -10.68
C ILE A 170 -25.75 -14.61 -10.02
N ASN A 171 -26.52 -14.67 -8.94
CA ASN A 171 -26.95 -13.47 -8.21
C ASN A 171 -25.75 -12.71 -7.63
N MET A 172 -24.76 -13.42 -7.09
CA MET A 172 -23.50 -12.84 -6.63
C MET A 172 -22.76 -12.11 -7.76
N GLN A 173 -22.70 -12.72 -8.95
CA GLN A 173 -22.10 -12.07 -10.12
C GLN A 173 -22.85 -10.80 -10.51
N ILE A 174 -24.19 -10.83 -10.54
CA ILE A 174 -25.02 -9.65 -10.82
C ILE A 174 -24.74 -8.55 -9.79
N LYS A 175 -24.68 -8.90 -8.50
CA LYS A 175 -24.38 -7.97 -7.42
C LYS A 175 -23.00 -7.34 -7.53
N HIS A 176 -21.98 -8.09 -7.93
CA HIS A 176 -20.67 -7.50 -8.22
C HIS A 176 -20.72 -6.45 -9.35
N LYS A 177 -21.51 -6.71 -10.40
CA LYS A 177 -21.69 -5.74 -11.49
C LYS A 177 -22.40 -4.48 -11.02
N GLU A 178 -23.46 -4.63 -10.21
CA GLU A 178 -24.18 -3.53 -9.57
C GLU A 178 -23.25 -2.71 -8.65
N LEU A 179 -22.44 -3.40 -7.85
CA LEU A 179 -21.47 -2.82 -6.94
C LEU A 179 -20.42 -1.99 -7.69
N LEU A 180 -19.78 -2.56 -8.71
CA LEU A 180 -18.80 -1.85 -9.51
C LEU A 180 -19.43 -0.65 -10.23
N LYS A 181 -20.66 -0.77 -10.71
CA LYS A 181 -21.40 0.35 -11.31
C LYS A 181 -21.66 1.46 -10.30
N LEU A 182 -22.09 1.13 -9.08
CA LEU A 182 -22.28 2.12 -8.01
C LEU A 182 -20.97 2.81 -7.63
N ALA A 183 -19.90 2.02 -7.45
CA ALA A 183 -18.58 2.54 -7.14
C ALA A 183 -18.09 3.49 -8.24
N LYS A 184 -18.23 3.11 -9.52
CA LYS A 184 -17.87 3.94 -10.68
C LYS A 184 -18.65 5.25 -10.70
N ASP A 185 -19.98 5.16 -10.65
CA ASP A 185 -20.88 6.29 -10.95
C ASP A 185 -21.04 7.25 -9.77
N LYS A 186 -20.94 6.72 -8.53
CA LYS A 186 -21.28 7.48 -7.31
C LYS A 186 -20.19 7.53 -6.26
N ASN A 187 -19.09 6.79 -6.40
CA ASN A 187 -17.99 6.80 -5.44
C ASN A 187 -16.61 6.93 -6.09
N GLU A 188 -16.53 7.49 -7.29
CA GLU A 188 -15.26 7.71 -8.02
C GLU A 188 -14.40 6.46 -8.19
N SER A 189 -14.97 5.26 -8.23
CA SER A 189 -14.26 3.97 -8.18
C SER A 189 -13.53 3.66 -6.86
N ASN A 190 -13.89 4.32 -5.76
CA ASN A 190 -13.46 3.97 -4.39
C ASN A 190 -14.20 2.72 -3.88
N GLU A 191 -13.84 2.24 -2.68
CA GLU A 191 -14.49 1.08 -2.07
C GLU A 191 -15.96 1.34 -1.78
N VAL A 192 -16.77 0.33 -2.06
CA VAL A 192 -18.19 0.24 -1.74
C VAL A 192 -18.41 -1.13 -1.13
N LEU A 193 -19.20 -1.19 -0.05
CA LEU A 193 -19.61 -2.44 0.59
C LEU A 193 -21.12 -2.63 0.43
N PHE A 194 -21.50 -3.80 -0.06
CA PHE A 194 -22.84 -4.35 0.01
C PHE A 194 -22.91 -5.42 1.09
N ILE A 195 -23.97 -5.39 1.87
CA ILE A 195 -24.32 -6.44 2.83
C ILE A 195 -25.66 -7.00 2.37
N ASP A 196 -25.64 -8.26 1.94
CA ASP A 196 -26.80 -8.98 1.43
C ASP A 196 -27.16 -10.18 2.31
N ASP A 197 -28.42 -10.62 2.24
CA ASP A 197 -28.80 -11.96 2.68
C ASP A 197 -28.35 -13.05 1.67
N LEU A 198 -28.46 -14.33 2.05
CA LEU A 198 -28.09 -15.45 1.16
C LEU A 198 -28.92 -15.54 -0.13
N ASN A 199 -30.01 -14.77 -0.25
CA ASN A 199 -30.87 -14.71 -1.43
C ASN A 199 -30.63 -13.45 -2.27
N PHE A 200 -29.73 -12.56 -1.84
CA PHE A 200 -29.45 -11.26 -2.47
C PHE A 200 -30.69 -10.36 -2.61
N LYS A 201 -31.58 -10.39 -1.62
CA LYS A 201 -32.83 -9.59 -1.61
C LYS A 201 -32.79 -8.38 -0.70
N SER A 202 -31.99 -8.44 0.36
CA SER A 202 -31.96 -7.42 1.41
C SER A 202 -30.59 -6.78 1.45
N GLU A 203 -30.46 -5.59 0.85
CA GLU A 203 -29.16 -4.96 0.60
C GLU A 203 -28.96 -3.71 1.47
N VAL A 204 -27.81 -3.63 2.15
CA VAL A 204 -27.29 -2.38 2.72
C VAL A 204 -26.08 -1.92 1.92
N GLN A 205 -26.13 -0.70 1.39
CA GLN A 205 -25.05 -0.07 0.63
C GLN A 205 -24.27 0.92 1.49
N ILE A 206 -22.95 0.85 1.45
CA ILE A 206 -22.06 1.76 2.17
C ILE A 206 -20.98 2.26 1.21
N LEU A 207 -20.85 3.57 1.08
CA LEU A 207 -19.77 4.21 0.32
C LEU A 207 -18.57 4.43 1.26
N GLY A 208 -17.41 3.88 0.88
CA GLY A 208 -16.15 4.02 1.59
C GLY A 208 -15.22 5.06 0.96
N GLU A 209 -14.00 5.13 1.52
CA GLU A 209 -12.88 5.88 0.97
C GLU A 209 -12.08 5.01 -0.02
N GLU A 210 -10.92 5.48 -0.49
CA GLU A 210 -10.15 4.84 -1.57
C GLU A 210 -9.79 3.36 -1.30
N PHE A 211 -9.50 2.99 -0.06
CA PHE A 211 -9.11 1.62 0.31
C PHE A 211 -9.69 1.18 1.66
N VAL A 212 -10.76 1.85 2.11
CA VAL A 212 -11.39 1.53 3.40
C VAL A 212 -12.89 1.78 3.34
N VAL A 213 -13.66 0.75 3.69
CA VAL A 213 -15.08 0.84 4.02
C VAL A 213 -15.36 0.27 5.41
N SER A 214 -16.21 0.94 6.19
CA SER A 214 -16.46 0.55 7.59
C SER A 214 -17.97 0.40 7.88
N PRO A 215 -18.48 -0.84 7.99
CA PRO A 215 -19.88 -1.08 8.37
C PRO A 215 -20.23 -0.51 9.75
N ALA A 216 -19.26 -0.45 10.67
CA ALA A 216 -19.47 0.08 12.02
C ALA A 216 -19.88 1.56 12.05
N LYS A 217 -19.60 2.32 10.99
CA LYS A 217 -19.99 3.74 10.87
C LYS A 217 -21.41 3.92 10.32
N ASN A 218 -22.06 2.87 9.85
CA ASN A 218 -23.41 2.93 9.30
C ASN A 218 -24.42 2.30 10.29
N PRO A 219 -25.36 3.09 10.87
CA PRO A 219 -26.33 2.58 11.85
C PRO A 219 -27.21 1.43 11.33
N PHE A 220 -27.59 1.47 10.05
CA PHE A 220 -28.39 0.40 9.44
C PHE A 220 -27.58 -0.87 9.29
N ALA A 221 -26.33 -0.77 8.84
CA ALA A 221 -25.42 -1.91 8.76
C ALA A 221 -25.18 -2.55 10.13
N VAL A 222 -24.92 -1.73 11.16
CA VAL A 222 -24.77 -2.22 12.55
C VAL A 222 -26.04 -2.95 13.02
N SER A 223 -27.21 -2.41 12.70
CA SER A 223 -28.49 -3.05 13.05
C SER A 223 -28.66 -4.40 12.34
N VAL A 224 -28.44 -4.45 11.02
CA VAL A 224 -28.57 -5.68 10.24
C VAL A 224 -27.62 -6.76 10.75
N VAL A 225 -26.35 -6.42 10.93
CA VAL A 225 -25.31 -7.37 11.36
C VAL A 225 -25.57 -7.92 12.75
N LYS A 226 -25.99 -7.07 13.70
CA LYS A 226 -26.27 -7.50 15.08
C LYS A 226 -27.51 -8.37 15.21
N ASN A 227 -28.51 -8.18 14.35
CA ASN A 227 -29.77 -8.92 14.42
C ASN A 227 -29.82 -10.12 13.45
N ALA A 228 -28.83 -10.25 12.57
CA ALA A 228 -28.76 -11.36 11.64
C ALA A 228 -28.41 -12.68 12.34
N GLU A 229 -28.97 -13.77 11.82
CA GLU A 229 -28.60 -15.12 12.25
C GLU A 229 -27.13 -15.41 11.89
N ARG A 230 -26.53 -16.36 12.61
CA ARG A 230 -25.15 -16.78 12.31
C ARG A 230 -25.05 -17.28 10.88
N GLN A 231 -24.01 -16.84 10.17
CA GLN A 231 -23.74 -17.24 8.79
C GLN A 231 -24.96 -17.07 7.85
N SER A 232 -25.65 -15.95 7.94
CA SER A 232 -26.80 -15.61 7.10
C SER A 232 -26.56 -14.42 6.15
N LEU A 233 -25.42 -13.75 6.29
CA LEU A 233 -25.05 -12.57 5.50
C LEU A 233 -23.89 -12.83 4.54
N ILE A 234 -23.90 -12.10 3.43
CA ILE A 234 -22.83 -12.03 2.45
C ILE A 234 -22.33 -10.59 2.39
N TYR A 235 -21.03 -10.41 2.54
CA TYR A 235 -20.38 -9.11 2.33
C TYR A 235 -19.77 -9.12 0.94
N LEU A 236 -20.06 -8.09 0.14
CA LEU A 236 -19.46 -7.90 -1.17
C LEU A 236 -18.83 -6.51 -1.20
N HIS A 237 -17.55 -6.40 -1.49
CA HIS A 237 -16.93 -5.09 -1.70
C HIS A 237 -15.98 -5.09 -2.89
N ASN A 238 -15.66 -3.90 -3.39
CA ASN A 238 -14.61 -3.77 -4.40
C ASN A 238 -13.30 -3.35 -3.77
N HIS A 239 -12.19 -3.77 -4.38
CA HIS A 239 -10.88 -3.20 -4.13
C HIS A 239 -10.42 -2.35 -5.32
N PRO A 240 -10.06 -1.08 -5.09
CA PRO A 240 -9.58 -0.24 -6.18
C PRO A 240 -8.21 -0.61 -6.72
N SER A 241 -7.46 -1.46 -6.01
CA SER A 241 -6.19 -2.03 -6.48
C SER A 241 -6.40 -3.44 -7.06
N THR A 242 -5.31 -4.13 -7.40
CA THR A 242 -5.34 -5.54 -7.81
C THR A 242 -5.30 -6.52 -6.63
N ASN A 243 -5.45 -6.03 -5.39
CA ASN A 243 -5.33 -6.87 -4.19
C ASN A 243 -6.67 -7.59 -3.92
N ASN A 244 -6.60 -8.82 -3.42
CA ASN A 244 -7.79 -9.66 -3.23
C ASN A 244 -8.48 -9.46 -1.87
N PHE A 245 -7.75 -9.49 -0.76
CA PHE A 245 -8.27 -9.27 0.59
C PHE A 245 -7.25 -8.45 1.37
N SER A 246 -7.70 -7.79 2.44
CA SER A 246 -6.85 -7.16 3.44
C SER A 246 -6.84 -7.95 4.75
N VAL A 247 -5.89 -7.63 5.64
CA VAL A 247 -5.90 -8.15 7.02
C VAL A 247 -7.21 -7.81 7.75
N ALA A 248 -7.76 -6.61 7.51
CA ALA A 248 -8.99 -6.15 8.15
C ALA A 248 -10.23 -6.91 7.63
N ASP A 249 -10.24 -7.28 6.35
CA ASP A 249 -11.29 -8.10 5.75
C ASP A 249 -11.32 -9.48 6.38
N ILE A 250 -10.14 -10.12 6.49
CA ILE A 250 -10.00 -11.44 7.12
C ILE A 250 -10.40 -11.37 8.59
N ASP A 251 -9.98 -10.34 9.33
CA ASP A 251 -10.37 -10.15 10.72
C ASP A 251 -11.90 -10.02 10.85
N THR A 252 -12.52 -9.15 10.05
CA THR A 252 -13.96 -8.93 10.03
C THR A 252 -14.70 -10.22 9.68
N PHE A 253 -14.26 -10.93 8.64
CA PHE A 253 -14.84 -12.20 8.22
C PHE A 253 -14.80 -13.25 9.34
N ILE A 254 -13.70 -13.36 10.09
CA ILE A 254 -13.56 -14.33 11.18
C ILE A 254 -14.37 -13.92 12.41
N CYS A 255 -14.23 -12.66 12.83
CA CYS A 255 -14.80 -12.11 14.06
C CYS A 255 -16.33 -11.95 13.98
N GLU A 256 -16.86 -11.61 12.80
CA GLU A 256 -18.28 -11.41 12.62
C GLU A 256 -19.00 -12.75 12.37
N GLY A 257 -19.82 -13.16 13.35
CA GLY A 257 -20.50 -14.45 13.33
C GLY A 257 -21.64 -14.53 12.32
N SER A 258 -22.23 -13.39 11.96
CA SER A 258 -23.33 -13.30 10.99
C SER A 258 -22.87 -13.50 9.54
N ILE A 259 -21.60 -13.23 9.22
CA ILE A 259 -21.05 -13.39 7.85
C ILE A 259 -20.88 -14.88 7.52
N LYS A 260 -21.51 -15.34 6.44
CA LYS A 260 -21.30 -16.64 5.79
C LYS A 260 -20.13 -16.56 4.80
N ALA A 261 -20.17 -15.55 3.94
CA ALA A 261 -19.21 -15.36 2.86
C ALA A 261 -18.82 -13.88 2.74
N MET A 262 -17.57 -13.64 2.37
CA MET A 262 -17.06 -12.33 2.01
C MET A 262 -16.42 -12.42 0.63
N SER A 263 -16.85 -11.52 -0.25
CA SER A 263 -16.43 -11.48 -1.64
C SER A 263 -15.81 -10.13 -1.96
N VAL A 264 -14.69 -10.16 -2.66
CA VAL A 264 -14.01 -8.98 -3.19
C VAL A 264 -13.99 -9.05 -4.71
N VAL A 265 -14.44 -7.98 -5.35
CA VAL A 265 -14.27 -7.77 -6.79
C VAL A 265 -13.25 -6.65 -7.03
N THR A 266 -12.17 -6.89 -7.76
CA THR A 266 -11.23 -5.81 -8.09
C THR A 266 -11.91 -4.85 -9.07
N ASN A 267 -11.42 -3.60 -9.16
CA ASN A 267 -11.91 -2.66 -10.18
C ASN A 267 -11.63 -3.12 -11.63
N GLN A 268 -10.92 -4.24 -11.82
CA GLN A 268 -10.70 -4.91 -13.10
C GLN A 268 -11.68 -6.08 -13.36
N GLY A 269 -12.52 -6.43 -12.40
CA GLY A 269 -13.55 -7.48 -12.54
C GLY A 269 -13.13 -8.86 -12.03
N GLU A 270 -11.95 -9.02 -11.44
CA GLU A 270 -11.52 -10.27 -10.82
C GLU A 270 -12.23 -10.49 -9.49
N VAL A 271 -12.73 -11.70 -9.23
CA VAL A 271 -13.55 -12.00 -8.05
C VAL A 271 -12.84 -12.99 -7.14
N TYR A 272 -12.84 -12.72 -5.84
CA TYR A 272 -12.23 -13.52 -4.79
C TYR A 272 -13.24 -13.72 -3.66
N VAL A 273 -13.39 -14.95 -3.16
CA VAL A 273 -14.41 -15.28 -2.16
C VAL A 273 -13.80 -16.09 -1.02
N LEU A 274 -14.09 -15.69 0.22
CA LEU A 274 -13.93 -16.49 1.43
C LEU A 274 -15.31 -16.98 1.88
N ASN A 275 -15.47 -18.29 2.06
CA ASN A 275 -16.73 -18.92 2.43
C ASN A 275 -16.54 -19.82 3.66
N LYS A 276 -17.35 -19.62 4.72
CA LYS A 276 -17.36 -20.50 5.90
C LYS A 276 -18.12 -21.76 5.56
N LYS A 277 -17.44 -22.91 5.44
CA LYS A 277 -18.11 -24.19 5.18
C LYS A 277 -18.91 -24.68 6.39
N ALA A 278 -19.70 -25.73 6.19
CA ALA A 278 -20.42 -26.41 7.28
C ALA A 278 -19.51 -26.80 8.47
N GLY A 279 -18.24 -27.11 8.22
CA GLY A 279 -17.23 -27.43 9.25
C GLY A 279 -16.41 -26.23 9.76
N TYR A 280 -16.89 -25.00 9.62
CA TYR A 280 -16.17 -23.81 10.09
C TYR A 280 -16.02 -23.79 11.61
N GLU A 281 -14.77 -23.62 12.07
CA GLU A 281 -14.42 -23.56 13.49
C GLU A 281 -13.79 -22.20 13.83
N TYR A 282 -14.52 -21.36 14.55
CA TYR A 282 -14.08 -20.00 14.89
C TYR A 282 -12.71 -19.96 15.60
N ASN A 283 -12.55 -20.74 16.66
CA ASN A 283 -11.30 -20.74 17.45
C ASN A 283 -10.10 -21.17 16.60
N LYS A 284 -10.31 -22.16 15.72
CA LYS A 284 -9.27 -22.66 14.81
C LYS A 284 -8.92 -21.64 13.73
N ALA A 285 -9.92 -21.01 13.11
CA ALA A 285 -9.71 -19.90 12.18
C ALA A 285 -8.96 -18.73 12.84
N ARG A 286 -9.33 -18.37 14.07
CA ARG A 286 -8.66 -17.30 14.84
C ARG A 286 -7.22 -17.66 15.19
N GLN A 287 -6.97 -18.90 15.60
CA GLN A 287 -5.62 -19.41 15.84
C GLN A 287 -4.76 -19.33 14.58
N LEU A 288 -5.27 -19.79 13.43
CA LEU A 288 -4.56 -19.71 12.15
C LEU A 288 -4.20 -18.26 11.78
N MET A 289 -5.12 -17.32 12.04
CA MET A 289 -4.87 -15.89 11.83
C MET A 289 -3.77 -15.37 12.75
N SER A 290 -3.83 -15.67 14.06
CA SER A 290 -2.81 -15.29 15.04
C SER A 290 -1.44 -15.87 14.72
N GLU A 291 -1.35 -17.15 14.39
CA GLU A 291 -0.09 -17.79 13.97
C GLU A 291 0.48 -17.15 12.70
N THR A 292 -0.39 -16.74 11.76
CA THR A 292 0.07 -16.02 10.57
C THR A 292 0.67 -14.67 10.97
N PHE A 293 0.00 -13.94 11.87
CA PHE A 293 0.44 -12.65 12.38
C PHE A 293 1.80 -12.74 13.07
N TYR A 294 1.97 -13.71 13.98
CA TYR A 294 3.23 -13.92 14.71
C TYR A 294 4.36 -14.55 13.88
N SER A 295 4.09 -14.97 12.64
CA SER A 295 5.11 -15.50 11.72
C SER A 295 5.95 -14.42 11.01
N PHE A 296 5.64 -13.14 11.23
CA PHE A 296 6.40 -12.01 10.68
C PHE A 296 7.52 -11.62 11.65
N GLU A 297 8.75 -11.55 11.15
CA GLU A 297 9.89 -11.00 11.88
C GLU A 297 9.88 -9.47 11.72
N GLU A 298 9.88 -8.72 12.83
CA GLU A 298 9.76 -7.26 12.94
C GLU A 298 8.33 -6.65 12.74
N ASP A 299 8.10 -5.47 13.35
CA ASP A 299 6.81 -4.77 13.51
C ASP A 299 6.15 -4.25 12.21
N GLU A 300 6.62 -4.64 11.01
CA GLU A 300 6.00 -4.26 9.72
C GLU A 300 5.33 -5.47 9.06
N ILE A 301 4.00 -5.56 9.22
CA ILE A 301 3.18 -6.58 8.55
C ILE A 301 2.94 -6.15 7.10
N ASP A 302 3.50 -6.91 6.17
CA ASP A 302 3.09 -6.84 4.75
C ASP A 302 1.70 -7.50 4.61
N ASN A 303 0.70 -6.67 4.33
CA ASN A 303 -0.70 -7.08 4.18
C ASN A 303 -0.87 -8.16 3.08
N ASN A 304 -0.20 -7.98 1.94
CA ASN A 304 -0.29 -8.92 0.82
C ASN A 304 0.35 -10.26 1.17
N GLU A 305 1.47 -10.24 1.88
CA GLU A 305 2.12 -11.46 2.34
C GLU A 305 1.30 -12.17 3.42
N PHE A 306 0.68 -11.43 4.34
CA PHE A 306 -0.20 -11.99 5.36
C PHE A 306 -1.38 -12.72 4.72
N VAL A 307 -2.07 -12.05 3.79
CA VAL A 307 -3.24 -12.60 3.10
C VAL A 307 -2.88 -13.87 2.34
N LYS A 308 -1.73 -13.88 1.63
CA LYS A 308 -1.22 -15.07 0.95
C LYS A 308 -0.95 -16.24 1.90
N ARG A 309 -0.30 -15.98 3.04
CA ARG A 309 -0.01 -17.01 4.05
C ARG A 309 -1.28 -17.55 4.68
N PHE A 310 -2.24 -16.68 5.01
CA PHE A 310 -3.51 -17.09 5.60
C PHE A 310 -4.34 -17.95 4.64
N ILE A 311 -4.52 -17.50 3.39
CA ILE A 311 -5.29 -18.23 2.37
C ILE A 311 -4.74 -19.65 2.14
N LYS A 312 -3.42 -19.84 2.21
CA LYS A 312 -2.79 -21.18 2.04
C LYS A 312 -3.24 -22.20 3.09
N LYS A 313 -3.64 -21.76 4.28
CA LYS A 313 -4.02 -22.63 5.41
C LYS A 313 -5.45 -22.45 5.91
N CYS A 314 -6.22 -21.50 5.36
CA CYS A 314 -7.56 -21.17 5.86
C CYS A 314 -8.54 -22.35 5.84
N ASN A 315 -8.35 -23.32 4.93
CA ASN A 315 -9.14 -24.54 4.85
C ASN A 315 -9.09 -25.38 6.14
N GLU A 316 -7.98 -25.34 6.88
CA GLU A 316 -7.85 -26.05 8.16
C GLU A 316 -8.87 -25.57 9.20
N GLY A 317 -9.27 -24.28 9.14
CA GLY A 317 -10.32 -23.68 9.97
C GLY A 317 -11.73 -23.79 9.37
N GLY A 318 -11.89 -24.57 8.29
CA GLY A 318 -13.16 -24.72 7.58
C GLY A 318 -13.53 -23.54 6.68
N ILE A 319 -12.55 -22.72 6.27
CA ILE A 319 -12.75 -21.61 5.34
C ILE A 319 -12.33 -22.03 3.93
N GLU A 320 -13.25 -21.95 2.99
CA GLU A 320 -12.97 -22.13 1.57
C GLU A 320 -12.55 -20.79 0.95
N TYR A 321 -11.48 -20.81 0.16
CA TYR A 321 -11.08 -19.69 -0.70
C TYR A 321 -11.30 -20.06 -2.17
N VAL A 322 -12.07 -19.25 -2.89
CA VAL A 322 -12.34 -19.42 -4.31
C VAL A 322 -12.00 -18.13 -5.04
N LYS A 323 -11.46 -18.25 -6.25
CA LYS A 323 -11.13 -17.09 -7.10
C LYS A 323 -11.59 -17.30 -8.53
N SER A 324 -11.73 -16.21 -9.26
CA SER A 324 -11.95 -16.25 -10.70
C SER A 324 -10.74 -16.84 -11.45
N LYS A 325 -10.99 -17.31 -12.68
CA LYS A 325 -10.05 -18.13 -13.45
C LYS A 325 -9.14 -17.31 -14.34
#